data_AF-A0A9W7FI62-F1
#
_entry.id   AF-A0A9W7FI62-F1
#
_cell.length_a   1.000
_cell.length_b   1.000
_cell.length_c   1.000
_cell.angle_alpha   90.00
_cell.angle_beta   90.00
_cell.angle_gamma   90.00
#
_symmetry.space_group_name_H-M   'P 1'
#
loop_
_entity.id
_entity.type
_entity.pdbx_description
1 polymer ?
#
loop_
_entity_poly.entity_id
_entity_poly.type
_entity_poly.pdbx_seq_one_letter_code
_entity_poly.pdbx_strand_id
1 'polypeptide(L)'
;MAWVSARKSATKLLSAAPALMVLSSANCGSFKFTSVGLCQLDDESFKSIDYPKLGYGSDLYIKNPKVSDLRILYSRWASGSDVWPWIWCHRNANGPHHVFVLSSTDLNTEQAKALLQQIERLAKSSPNNNIVVIVDNESKLASAPGSPGLDWFYKNRCGLVEGRVKLFDADSKILMLDDERVIAFDSCSIASEARSE
;
A
#
# COMPACT_ATOMS: atom_id res chain seq x y z
N MET A 1 25.67 -12.92 -14.93
CA MET A 1 25.61 -11.56 -14.35
C MET A 1 25.00 -11.68 -12.97
N ALA A 2 25.81 -11.50 -11.93
CA ALA A 2 25.42 -11.61 -10.54
C ALA A 2 25.06 -10.23 -9.98
N TRP A 3 24.02 -10.12 -9.17
CA TRP A 3 23.73 -8.93 -8.37
C TRP A 3 23.85 -9.27 -6.89
N VAL A 4 24.78 -8.57 -6.25
CA VAL A 4 25.21 -8.73 -4.86
C VAL A 4 24.37 -7.84 -3.96
N SER A 5 23.95 -8.40 -2.83
CA SER A 5 23.28 -7.77 -1.70
C SER A 5 24.16 -6.70 -1.03
N ALA A 6 23.59 -5.53 -0.74
CA ALA A 6 24.23 -4.50 0.07
C ALA A 6 23.30 -4.05 1.20
N ARG A 7 23.49 -4.64 2.38
CA ARG A 7 23.12 -4.02 3.67
C ARG A 7 24.20 -3.01 4.04
N LYS A 8 23.81 -1.77 4.37
CA LYS A 8 24.71 -0.81 5.04
C LYS A 8 24.08 -0.32 6.34
N SER A 9 24.79 -0.62 7.43
CA SER A 9 24.66 -0.01 8.75
C SER A 9 24.81 1.50 8.69
N ALA A 10 23.92 2.24 9.35
CA ALA A 10 24.08 3.66 9.61
C ALA A 10 24.40 3.87 11.09
N THR A 11 25.70 4.01 11.38
CA THR A 11 26.21 4.47 12.67
C THR A 11 26.34 5.99 12.64
N LYS A 12 25.61 6.65 13.54
CA LYS A 12 25.93 7.89 14.28
C LYS A 12 26.96 8.86 13.65
N LEU A 13 26.52 10.06 13.27
CA LEU A 13 27.34 11.28 13.24
C LEU A 13 26.47 12.48 13.65
N LEU A 14 26.87 13.11 14.76
CA LEU A 14 26.32 14.34 15.33
C LEU A 14 27.28 15.50 15.02
N SER A 15 26.72 16.72 14.92
CA SER A 15 27.37 18.03 15.07
C SER A 15 28.29 18.47 13.90
N ALA A 16 28.29 19.71 13.39
CA ALA A 16 27.62 20.97 13.72
C ALA A 16 27.71 21.90 12.49
N ALA A 17 26.80 22.88 12.36
CA ALA A 17 26.98 24.06 11.50
C ALA A 17 26.23 25.27 12.11
N PRO A 18 26.70 26.51 11.88
CA PRO A 18 26.61 27.60 12.85
C PRO A 18 25.35 28.47 12.74
N ALA A 19 25.06 29.13 13.86
CA ALA A 19 24.00 30.11 14.05
C ALA A 19 24.18 31.35 13.15
N LEU A 20 23.09 31.76 12.50
CA LEU A 20 22.91 33.14 12.06
C LEU A 20 21.77 33.76 12.89
N MET A 21 22.14 34.65 13.80
CA MET A 21 21.24 35.51 14.55
C MET A 21 20.65 36.56 13.62
N VAL A 22 19.32 36.64 13.57
CA VAL A 22 18.61 37.91 13.35
C VAL A 22 17.58 38.01 14.47
N LEU A 23 17.83 38.95 15.38
CA LEU A 23 16.89 39.36 16.42
C LEU A 23 15.93 40.40 15.83
N SER A 24 14.63 40.14 15.97
CA SER A 24 13.63 41.20 16.08
C SER A 24 12.52 40.71 17.01
N SER A 25 12.35 41.46 18.09
CA SER A 25 11.52 41.20 19.26
C SER A 25 10.10 41.72 19.08
N ALA A 26 9.09 40.89 19.36
CA ALA A 26 7.84 41.32 20.00
C ALA A 26 7.08 40.12 20.58
N ASN A 27 6.76 40.24 21.88
CA ASN A 27 5.92 39.37 22.70
C ASN A 27 4.62 38.89 22.02
N CYS A 28 4.31 37.59 22.09
CA CYS A 28 2.97 37.10 22.47
C CYS A 28 2.96 35.60 22.78
N GLY A 29 2.44 35.22 23.95
CA GLY A 29 1.78 33.93 24.19
C GLY A 29 2.67 32.71 24.43
N SER A 30 2.83 32.33 25.69
CA SER A 30 3.27 31.00 26.12
C SER A 30 2.25 29.94 25.69
N PHE A 31 2.41 29.34 24.51
CA PHE A 31 1.63 28.17 24.12
C PHE A 31 2.25 26.91 24.75
N LYS A 32 1.62 26.42 25.82
CA LYS A 32 1.84 25.07 26.31
C LYS A 32 1.36 24.09 25.23
N PHE A 33 2.27 23.28 24.72
CA PHE A 33 1.94 22.15 23.86
C PHE A 33 1.31 21.06 24.72
N THR A 34 -0.01 21.08 24.88
CA THR A 34 -0.76 19.92 25.38
C THR A 34 -0.83 18.90 24.25
N SER A 35 -0.21 17.74 24.45
CA SER A 35 -0.28 16.60 23.56
C SER A 35 -1.73 16.30 23.21
N VAL A 36 -2.10 16.49 21.95
CA VAL A 36 -3.41 16.08 21.44
C VAL A 36 -3.43 14.55 21.46
N GLY A 37 -4.45 14.01 22.14
CA GLY A 37 -4.51 12.64 22.59
C GLY A 37 -4.27 11.60 21.49
N LEU A 38 -3.30 10.72 21.74
CA LEU A 38 -3.43 9.34 21.29
C LEU A 38 -4.76 8.83 21.86
N CYS A 39 -5.67 8.44 20.98
CA CYS A 39 -6.73 7.53 21.38
C CYS A 39 -6.05 6.25 21.86
N GLN A 40 -5.89 6.11 23.17
CA GLN A 40 -5.63 4.82 23.80
C GLN A 40 -6.81 3.94 23.41
N LEU A 41 -6.56 3.02 22.49
CA LEU A 41 -7.44 1.87 22.33
C LEU A 41 -7.26 1.08 23.62
N ASP A 42 -8.32 1.03 24.43
CA ASP A 42 -8.35 0.28 25.67
C ASP A 42 -7.93 -1.16 25.38
N ASP A 43 -6.79 -1.53 25.97
CA ASP A 43 -6.02 -2.75 25.75
C ASP A 43 -6.61 -3.92 26.55
N GLU A 44 -7.93 -4.10 26.45
CA GLU A 44 -8.64 -5.15 27.17
C GLU A 44 -9.09 -6.22 26.16
N SER A 45 -8.37 -7.34 26.20
CA SER A 45 -8.62 -8.65 25.56
C SER A 45 -7.85 -9.03 24.29
N PHE A 46 -6.67 -8.45 24.02
CA PHE A 46 -5.70 -9.15 23.17
C PHE A 46 -5.13 -10.36 23.93
N LYS A 47 -5.84 -11.49 23.86
CA LYS A 47 -5.23 -12.79 24.18
C LYS A 47 -4.08 -12.96 23.20
N SER A 48 -2.83 -12.92 23.67
CA SER A 48 -1.69 -13.34 22.87
C SER A 48 -1.93 -14.79 22.48
N ILE A 49 -2.47 -15.01 21.29
CA ILE A 49 -2.52 -16.34 20.72
C ILE A 49 -1.05 -16.66 20.41
N ASP A 50 -0.48 -17.58 21.19
CA ASP A 50 0.84 -18.15 20.92
C ASP A 50 0.75 -18.87 19.57
N TYR A 51 1.11 -18.15 18.50
CA TYR A 51 1.23 -18.76 17.19
C TYR A 51 2.51 -19.61 17.20
N PRO A 52 2.45 -20.87 16.73
CA PRO A 52 3.63 -21.71 16.70
C PRO A 52 4.72 -21.03 15.86
N LYS A 53 5.93 -20.94 16.41
CA LYS A 53 7.15 -20.54 15.69
C LYS A 53 7.46 -21.59 14.64
N LEU A 54 6.73 -21.57 13.53
CA LEU A 54 7.12 -22.28 12.31
C LEU A 54 8.39 -21.59 11.86
N GLY A 55 9.53 -22.29 11.88
CA GLY A 55 10.91 -21.78 11.77
C GLY A 55 11.30 -20.98 10.51
N TYR A 56 10.47 -20.02 10.10
CA TYR A 56 10.64 -19.11 8.97
C TYR A 56 11.02 -17.67 9.39
N GLY A 57 11.13 -17.39 10.69
CA GLY A 57 11.68 -16.12 11.18
C GLY A 57 10.70 -14.95 11.29
N SER A 58 9.39 -15.14 11.02
CA SER A 58 8.39 -14.09 11.24
C SER A 58 7.86 -14.06 12.69
N ASP A 59 7.55 -12.86 13.17
CA ASP A 59 6.98 -12.61 14.51
C ASP A 59 5.47 -12.90 14.56
N LEU A 60 4.77 -12.79 13.41
CA LEU A 60 3.36 -13.12 13.27
C LEU A 60 3.13 -13.92 12.00
N TYR A 61 2.48 -15.08 12.13
CA TYR A 61 2.04 -15.91 11.02
C TYR A 61 0.56 -16.21 11.15
N ILE A 62 -0.23 -15.82 10.14
CA ILE A 62 -1.66 -16.15 10.07
C ILE A 62 -1.89 -17.12 8.92
N LYS A 63 -2.12 -18.39 9.27
CA LYS A 63 -2.51 -19.42 8.30
C LYS A 63 -3.95 -19.19 7.86
N ASN A 64 -4.18 -19.11 6.54
CA ASN A 64 -5.49 -18.86 5.94
C ASN A 64 -6.20 -17.61 6.49
N PRO A 65 -5.65 -16.40 6.24
CA PRO A 65 -6.21 -15.16 6.77
C PRO A 65 -7.67 -14.95 6.36
N LYS A 66 -8.40 -14.23 7.21
CA LYS A 66 -9.73 -13.66 6.95
C LYS A 66 -9.62 -12.14 6.81
N VAL A 67 -10.68 -11.50 6.34
CA VAL A 67 -10.73 -10.03 6.17
C VAL A 67 -10.38 -9.30 7.46
N SER A 68 -10.92 -9.74 8.61
CA SER A 68 -10.63 -9.16 9.94
C SER A 68 -9.15 -9.23 10.33
N ASP A 69 -8.41 -10.20 9.78
CA ASP A 69 -7.00 -10.41 10.12
C ASP A 69 -6.09 -9.42 9.39
N LEU A 70 -6.54 -8.81 8.28
CA LEU A 70 -5.74 -7.87 7.49
C LEU A 70 -5.32 -6.64 8.31
N ARG A 71 -6.24 -6.10 9.12
CA ARG A 71 -5.95 -4.98 10.02
C ARG A 71 -4.91 -5.36 11.07
N ILE A 72 -4.98 -6.59 11.59
CA ILE A 72 -4.04 -7.09 12.61
C ILE A 72 -2.64 -7.23 11.99
N LEU A 73 -2.56 -7.87 10.81
CA LEU A 73 -1.30 -8.02 10.06
C LEU A 73 -0.64 -6.67 9.81
N TYR A 74 -1.40 -5.72 9.27
CA TYR A 74 -0.87 -4.41 8.92
C TYR A 74 -0.43 -3.61 10.15
N SER A 75 -1.19 -3.66 11.25
CA SER A 75 -0.82 -2.97 12.49
C SER A 75 0.46 -3.53 13.09
N ARG A 76 0.65 -4.85 13.06
CA ARG A 76 1.84 -5.53 13.59
C ARG A 76 3.07 -5.22 12.72
N TRP A 77 2.92 -5.30 11.40
CA TRP A 77 3.98 -4.88 10.47
C TRP A 77 4.37 -3.40 10.67
N ALA A 78 3.39 -2.50 10.80
CA ALA A 78 3.64 -1.08 11.04
C ALA A 78 4.36 -0.81 12.37
N SER A 79 4.19 -1.70 13.36
CA SER A 79 4.93 -1.66 14.64
C SER A 79 6.34 -2.25 14.57
N GLY A 80 6.77 -2.75 13.40
CA GLY A 80 8.11 -3.29 13.16
C GLY A 80 8.23 -4.81 13.28
N SER A 81 7.11 -5.53 13.43
CA SER A 81 7.11 -7.00 13.39
C SER A 81 7.33 -7.53 11.99
N ASP A 82 8.06 -8.63 11.87
CA ASP A 82 8.08 -9.43 10.64
C ASP A 82 6.79 -10.25 10.55
N VAL A 83 6.01 -10.11 9.47
CA VAL A 83 4.68 -10.72 9.36
C VAL A 83 4.55 -11.56 8.10
N TRP A 84 3.78 -12.64 8.21
CA TRP A 84 3.32 -13.42 7.08
C TRP A 84 1.80 -13.63 7.17
N PRO A 85 1.03 -13.35 6.10
CA PRO A 85 1.51 -12.93 4.77
C PRO A 85 2.13 -11.53 4.68
N TRP A 86 3.00 -11.33 3.69
CA TRP A 86 3.84 -10.12 3.60
C TRP A 86 3.05 -8.90 3.16
N ILE A 87 3.30 -7.78 3.83
CA ILE A 87 2.92 -6.46 3.35
C ILE A 87 3.85 -6.09 2.18
N TRP A 88 3.35 -6.21 0.96
CA TRP A 88 4.13 -6.02 -0.26
C TRP A 88 4.15 -4.56 -0.71
N CYS A 89 3.00 -3.89 -0.66
CA CYS A 89 2.88 -2.47 -0.96
C CYS A 89 2.14 -1.76 0.17
N HIS A 90 2.63 -0.56 0.53
CA HIS A 90 2.03 0.27 1.55
C HIS A 90 1.87 1.72 1.08
N ARG A 91 1.02 2.47 1.77
CA ARG A 91 0.83 3.90 1.56
C ARG A 91 2.17 4.62 1.73
N ASN A 92 2.49 5.51 0.78
CA ASN A 92 3.76 6.23 0.78
C ASN A 92 3.57 7.62 1.40
N ALA A 93 4.55 8.10 2.17
CA ALA A 93 4.55 9.46 2.69
C ALA A 93 4.61 10.53 1.57
N ASN A 94 5.15 10.16 0.41
CA ASN A 94 5.40 11.10 -0.69
C ASN A 94 4.20 11.34 -1.62
N GLY A 95 3.10 10.61 -1.44
CA GLY A 95 1.89 10.78 -2.25
C GLY A 95 0.91 9.62 -2.13
N PRO A 96 -0.35 9.82 -2.56
CA PRO A 96 -1.40 8.82 -2.41
C PRO A 96 -1.10 7.56 -3.22
N HIS A 97 -1.38 6.41 -2.61
CA HIS A 97 -1.30 5.10 -3.23
C HIS A 97 -2.68 4.68 -3.77
N HIS A 98 -2.81 4.69 -5.09
CA HIS A 98 -4.02 4.32 -5.81
C HIS A 98 -3.92 2.90 -6.34
N VAL A 99 -4.92 2.07 -6.04
CA VAL A 99 -4.99 0.69 -6.54
C VAL A 99 -6.17 0.53 -7.49
N PHE A 100 -5.92 0.00 -8.67
CA PHE A 100 -6.95 -0.35 -9.64
C PHE A 100 -7.00 -1.87 -9.81
N VAL A 101 -8.19 -2.44 -9.71
CA VAL A 101 -8.40 -3.88 -9.93
C VAL A 101 -9.04 -4.07 -11.29
N LEU A 102 -8.24 -4.60 -12.22
CA LEU A 102 -8.66 -5.00 -13.57
C LEU A 102 -8.57 -6.53 -13.75
N SER A 103 -8.19 -7.28 -12.71
CA SER A 103 -8.23 -8.74 -12.78
C SER A 103 -9.67 -9.22 -12.94
N SER A 104 -9.84 -10.23 -13.80
CA SER A 104 -11.14 -10.82 -14.17
C SER A 104 -12.15 -9.82 -14.77
N THR A 105 -11.67 -8.71 -15.34
CA THR A 105 -12.49 -7.68 -15.99
C THR A 105 -12.34 -7.71 -17.51
N ASP A 106 -13.43 -7.66 -18.27
CA ASP A 106 -13.36 -7.35 -19.71
C ASP A 106 -13.03 -5.86 -19.94
N LEU A 107 -11.88 -5.61 -20.58
CA LEU A 107 -11.39 -4.26 -20.86
C LEU A 107 -12.21 -3.48 -21.89
N ASN A 108 -13.11 -4.14 -22.62
CA ASN A 108 -14.01 -3.48 -23.56
C ASN A 108 -15.21 -2.82 -22.89
N THR A 109 -15.45 -3.12 -21.61
CA THR A 109 -16.54 -2.53 -20.84
C THR A 109 -16.31 -1.04 -20.62
N GLU A 110 -17.40 -0.28 -20.54
CA GLU A 110 -17.32 1.16 -20.27
C GLU A 110 -16.71 1.45 -18.89
N GLN A 111 -16.93 0.56 -17.92
CA GLN A 111 -16.33 0.61 -16.60
C GLN A 111 -14.81 0.48 -16.67
N ALA A 112 -14.29 -0.52 -17.40
CA ALA A 112 -12.85 -0.68 -17.55
C ALA A 112 -12.22 0.53 -18.27
N LYS A 113 -12.87 1.03 -19.34
CA LYS A 113 -12.43 2.26 -20.03
C LYS A 113 -12.41 3.46 -19.09
N ALA A 114 -13.42 3.62 -18.24
CA ALA A 114 -13.47 4.70 -17.26
C ALA A 114 -12.32 4.60 -16.23
N LEU A 115 -11.96 3.39 -15.80
CA LEU A 115 -10.80 3.17 -14.93
C LEU A 115 -9.49 3.50 -15.64
N LEU A 116 -9.30 3.09 -16.89
CA LEU A 116 -8.12 3.47 -17.69
C LEU A 116 -8.01 4.99 -17.84
N GLN A 117 -9.11 5.68 -18.10
CA GLN A 117 -9.14 7.15 -18.14
C GLN A 117 -8.84 7.77 -16.77
N GLN A 118 -9.27 7.15 -15.67
CA GLN A 118 -8.93 7.61 -14.32
C GLN A 118 -7.44 7.44 -14.02
N ILE A 119 -6.84 6.30 -14.39
CA ILE A 119 -5.40 6.03 -14.26
C ILE A 119 -4.60 7.11 -14.99
N GLU A 120 -4.94 7.39 -16.26
CA GLU A 120 -4.23 8.40 -17.05
C GLU A 120 -4.33 9.80 -16.45
N ARG A 121 -5.53 10.18 -15.98
CA ARG A 121 -5.75 11.47 -15.30
C ARG A 121 -4.89 11.59 -14.04
N LEU A 122 -4.86 10.56 -13.21
CA LEU A 122 -4.04 10.54 -12.00
C LEU A 122 -2.55 10.63 -12.34
N ALA A 123 -2.08 9.85 -13.31
CA ALA A 123 -0.70 9.88 -13.76
C ALA A 123 -0.29 11.27 -14.29
N LYS A 124 -1.16 11.95 -15.04
CA LYS A 124 -0.88 13.30 -15.54
C LYS A 124 -0.94 14.38 -14.44
N SER A 125 -1.81 14.21 -13.46
CA SER A 125 -2.03 15.21 -12.41
C SER A 125 -0.83 15.42 -11.47
N SER A 126 -0.06 14.36 -11.20
CA SER A 126 1.11 14.45 -10.32
C SER A 126 2.08 13.27 -10.52
N PRO A 127 3.40 13.52 -10.54
CA PRO A 127 4.41 12.45 -10.49
C PRO A 127 4.41 11.66 -9.18
N ASN A 128 3.81 12.21 -8.12
CA ASN A 128 3.82 11.60 -6.79
C ASN A 128 2.66 10.62 -6.56
N ASN A 129 1.69 10.55 -7.47
CA ASN A 129 0.65 9.53 -7.40
C ASN A 129 1.27 8.16 -7.67
N ASN A 130 1.26 7.30 -6.66
CA ASN A 130 1.72 5.92 -6.81
C ASN A 130 0.54 5.08 -7.28
N ILE A 131 0.63 4.49 -8.47
CA ILE A 131 -0.47 3.78 -9.11
C ILE A 131 -0.08 2.31 -9.26
N VAL A 132 -0.86 1.43 -8.64
CA VAL A 132 -0.77 -0.03 -8.81
C VAL A 132 -2.00 -0.52 -9.54
N VAL A 133 -1.80 -1.37 -10.54
CA VAL A 133 -2.89 -2.00 -11.30
C VAL A 133 -2.75 -3.52 -11.17
N ILE A 134 -3.78 -4.13 -10.59
CA ILE A 134 -3.86 -5.58 -10.40
C ILE A 134 -4.54 -6.18 -11.63
N VAL A 135 -3.89 -7.17 -12.25
CA VAL A 135 -4.32 -7.82 -13.50
C VAL A 135 -4.20 -9.33 -13.35
N ASP A 136 -4.93 -10.12 -14.14
CA ASP A 136 -4.76 -11.59 -14.07
C ASP A 136 -3.39 -12.03 -14.60
N ASN A 137 -2.97 -11.41 -15.70
CA ASN A 137 -1.73 -11.73 -16.39
C ASN A 137 -1.36 -10.58 -17.35
N GLU A 138 -0.10 -10.13 -17.32
CA GLU A 138 0.39 -9.01 -18.13
C GLU A 138 0.39 -9.33 -19.63
N SER A 139 0.71 -10.57 -20.02
CA SER A 139 0.71 -10.97 -21.43
C SER A 139 -0.71 -11.00 -22.01
N LYS A 140 -1.69 -11.45 -21.22
CA LYS A 140 -3.10 -11.36 -21.59
C LYS A 140 -3.58 -9.93 -21.63
N LEU A 141 -3.19 -9.10 -20.66
CA LEU A 141 -3.48 -7.67 -20.66
C LEU A 141 -2.98 -7.02 -21.95
N ALA A 142 -1.75 -7.32 -22.37
CA ALA A 142 -1.14 -6.72 -23.57
C ALA A 142 -1.91 -7.03 -24.86
N SER A 143 -2.51 -8.22 -24.94
CA SER A 143 -3.18 -8.74 -26.15
C SER A 143 -4.71 -8.65 -26.10
N ALA A 144 -5.29 -8.28 -24.95
CA ALA A 144 -6.74 -8.20 -24.77
C ALA A 144 -7.35 -7.08 -25.64
N PRO A 145 -8.48 -7.34 -26.32
CA PRO A 145 -9.23 -6.29 -26.99
C PRO A 145 -9.62 -5.18 -26.01
N GLY A 146 -9.47 -3.92 -26.42
CA GLY A 146 -9.72 -2.75 -25.56
C GLY A 146 -8.55 -2.37 -24.65
N SER A 147 -7.48 -3.19 -24.59
CA SER A 147 -6.28 -2.85 -23.86
C SER A 147 -5.49 -1.73 -24.55
N PRO A 148 -4.91 -0.78 -23.79
CA PRO A 148 -3.99 0.21 -24.34
C PRO A 148 -2.56 -0.34 -24.53
N GLY A 149 -2.31 -1.61 -24.17
CA GLY A 149 -1.00 -2.26 -24.22
C GLY A 149 -0.09 -1.89 -23.03
N LEU A 150 0.98 -2.69 -22.82
CA LEU A 150 1.88 -2.52 -21.67
C LEU A 150 2.62 -1.19 -21.67
N ASP A 151 3.04 -0.72 -22.85
CA ASP A 151 3.73 0.57 -23.00
C ASP A 151 2.94 1.74 -22.44
N TRP A 152 1.61 1.69 -22.53
CA TRP A 152 0.75 2.72 -21.97
C TRP A 152 0.81 2.73 -20.44
N PHE A 153 0.80 1.57 -19.78
CA PHE A 153 0.91 1.48 -18.33
C PHE A 153 2.27 1.99 -17.84
N TYR A 154 3.36 1.63 -18.54
CA TYR A 154 4.70 2.12 -18.21
C TYR A 154 4.83 3.64 -18.40
N LYS A 155 4.29 4.19 -19.49
CA LYS A 155 4.26 5.65 -19.71
C LYS A 155 3.46 6.38 -18.61
N ASN A 156 2.41 5.75 -18.09
CA ASN A 156 1.61 6.25 -16.98
C ASN A 156 2.18 5.89 -15.60
N ARG A 157 3.41 5.36 -15.51
CA ARG A 157 4.11 5.02 -14.27
C ARG A 157 3.31 4.08 -13.35
N CYS A 158 2.59 3.15 -13.95
CA CYS A 158 1.82 2.14 -13.21
C CYS A 158 2.72 0.95 -12.85
N GLY A 159 2.65 0.51 -11.59
CA GLY A 159 3.12 -0.80 -11.18
C GLY A 159 2.09 -1.87 -11.54
N LEU A 160 2.44 -2.80 -12.40
CA LEU A 160 1.59 -3.95 -12.73
C LEU A 160 1.81 -5.07 -11.71
N VAL A 161 0.71 -5.65 -11.25
CA VAL A 161 0.72 -6.75 -10.28
C VAL A 161 -0.18 -7.86 -10.79
N GLU A 162 0.41 -8.98 -11.18
CA GLU A 162 -0.36 -10.17 -11.57
C GLU A 162 -0.97 -10.84 -10.33
N GLY A 163 -2.28 -11.09 -10.32
CA GLY A 163 -2.96 -11.79 -9.23
C GLY A 163 -4.44 -11.44 -9.14
N ARG A 164 -5.15 -12.11 -8.24
CA ARG A 164 -6.58 -11.84 -7.98
C ARG A 164 -6.81 -11.46 -6.54
N VAL A 165 -7.70 -10.50 -6.33
CA VAL A 165 -8.10 -10.09 -4.97
C VAL A 165 -8.83 -11.26 -4.31
N LYS A 166 -8.25 -11.75 -3.20
CA LYS A 166 -8.80 -12.83 -2.38
C LYS A 166 -9.53 -12.29 -1.16
N LEU A 167 -8.99 -11.25 -0.52
CA LEU A 167 -9.61 -10.57 0.61
C LEU A 167 -9.58 -9.06 0.38
N PHE A 168 -10.63 -8.36 0.80
CA PHE A 168 -10.77 -6.93 0.66
C PHE A 168 -11.38 -6.34 1.93
N ASP A 169 -10.61 -5.49 2.63
CA ASP A 169 -11.06 -4.70 3.77
C ASP A 169 -11.08 -3.22 3.35
N ALA A 170 -12.27 -2.73 2.99
CA ALA A 170 -12.47 -1.36 2.55
C ALA A 170 -12.24 -0.33 3.67
N ASP A 171 -12.62 -0.69 4.90
CA ASP A 171 -12.58 0.20 6.06
C ASP A 171 -11.14 0.46 6.49
N SER A 172 -10.35 -0.62 6.58
CA SER A 172 -8.92 -0.52 6.87
C SER A 172 -8.11 -0.11 5.63
N LYS A 173 -8.73 -0.14 4.44
CA LYS A 173 -8.13 0.08 3.11
C LYS A 173 -6.92 -0.82 2.86
N ILE A 174 -7.15 -2.12 2.96
CA ILE A 174 -6.16 -3.19 2.77
C ILE A 174 -6.82 -4.28 1.92
N LEU A 175 -6.05 -4.83 0.98
CA LEU A 175 -6.46 -6.03 0.24
C LEU A 175 -5.36 -7.08 0.28
N MET A 176 -5.73 -8.32 0.01
CA MET A 176 -4.81 -9.44 -0.13
C MET A 176 -5.09 -10.19 -1.42
N LEU A 177 -4.04 -10.54 -2.14
CA LEU A 177 -4.10 -11.35 -3.35
C LEU A 177 -4.17 -12.85 -3.04
N ASP A 178 -4.45 -13.66 -4.05
CA ASP A 178 -4.52 -15.12 -3.94
C ASP A 178 -3.17 -15.77 -3.64
N ASP A 179 -2.07 -15.12 -4.01
CA ASP A 179 -0.69 -15.49 -3.65
C ASP A 179 -0.18 -14.90 -2.33
N GLU A 180 -1.11 -14.42 -1.50
CA GLU A 180 -0.87 -13.91 -0.15
C GLU A 180 -0.14 -12.55 -0.08
N ARG A 181 0.13 -11.86 -1.20
CA ARG A 181 0.61 -10.47 -1.13
C ARG A 181 -0.46 -9.54 -0.57
N VAL A 182 -0.10 -8.78 0.46
CA VAL A 182 -0.98 -7.77 1.08
C VAL A 182 -0.62 -6.37 0.56
N ILE A 183 -1.64 -5.61 0.17
CA ILE A 183 -1.51 -4.26 -0.40
C ILE A 183 -2.39 -3.30 0.40
N ALA A 184 -1.77 -2.29 1.03
CA ALA A 184 -2.47 -1.19 1.67
C ALA A 184 -2.55 0.02 0.74
N PHE A 185 -3.72 0.68 0.68
CA PHE A 185 -4.01 1.72 -0.31
C PHE A 185 -4.70 2.93 0.32
N ASP A 186 -4.63 4.08 -0.37
CA ASP A 186 -5.40 5.28 -0.01
C ASP A 186 -6.75 5.32 -0.72
N SER A 187 -6.80 4.80 -1.95
CA SER A 187 -8.02 4.59 -2.72
C SER A 187 -7.91 3.32 -3.56
N CYS A 188 -9.03 2.63 -3.74
CA CYS A 188 -9.14 1.46 -4.60
C CYS A 188 -10.35 1.60 -5.52
N SER A 189 -10.13 1.39 -6.81
CA SER A 189 -11.19 1.35 -7.82
C SER A 189 -11.24 -0.04 -8.44
N ILE A 190 -12.42 -0.66 -8.43
CA ILE A 190 -12.64 -2.02 -8.93
C ILE A 190 -13.61 -1.96 -10.10
N ALA A 191 -13.25 -2.56 -11.22
CA ALA A 191 -14.23 -2.81 -12.27
C ALA A 191 -15.02 -4.05 -11.87
N SER A 192 -16.30 -3.85 -11.55
CA SER A 192 -17.25 -4.94 -11.37
C SER A 192 -18.12 -5.01 -12.60
N GLU A 193 -18.19 -6.18 -13.22
CA GLU A 193 -19.32 -6.50 -14.07
C GLU A 193 -20.53 -6.71 -13.14
N ALA A 194 -21.62 -6.01 -13.37
CA ALA A 194 -22.88 -6.32 -12.70
C ALA A 194 -23.26 -7.72 -13.16
N ARG A 195 -23.16 -8.72 -12.27
CA ARG A 195 -23.75 -10.02 -12.54
C ARG A 195 -25.25 -9.81 -12.55
N SER A 196 -25.85 -9.88 -13.74
CA SER A 196 -27.30 -10.05 -13.87
C SER A 196 -27.64 -11.40 -13.23
N GLU A 197 -28.26 -11.37 -12.05
CA GLU A 197 -28.86 -12.56 -11.42
C GLU A 197 -30.09 -13.03 -12.20
#